data_AF-W5SKY3-F1
#
_entry.id   AF-W5SKY3-F1
#
_cell.length_a   1.000
_cell.length_b   1.000
_cell.length_c   1.000
_cell.angle_alpha   90.00
_cell.angle_beta   90.00
_cell.angle_gamma   90.00
#
_symmetry.space_group_name_H-M   'P 1'
#
loop_
_entity.id
_entity.type
_entity.pdbx_description
1 polymer ?
#
loop_
_entity_poly.entity_id
_entity_poly.type
_entity_poly.pdbx_seq_one_letter_code
_entity_poly.pdbx_strand_id
1 'polypeptide(L)'
;MKVKVEEFIGKIGKIEEGAKKAALGATDSAVIGGVVKSGAGVFGTANAGSVKNLVDGIKEIVDLVLTEGNGQADKTSPVEDDKRDIGKLFGAKTENEKGAEDKHTAAANASIGAVSGADILKAIAGANASANKDGKVSEAKDAAALALAKGTNTDNEDKLTTAESKKDAVIAAGIALRGMAKDGKFIVKDDGDKKTEAESAKGAAANAVSKVLSTLTIAIRNTVDEGLKGINEVLGGIKQGEDSQAKVSK
;
A
#
# COMPACT_ATOMS: atom_id res chain seq x y z
N MET A 1 -7.20 21.92 -29.68
CA MET A 1 -6.49 22.32 -28.45
C MET A 1 -7.39 22.27 -27.22
N LYS A 2 -8.48 23.04 -27.16
CA LYS A 2 -9.40 23.12 -26.01
C LYS A 2 -9.81 21.76 -25.43
N VAL A 3 -10.31 20.84 -26.27
CA VAL A 3 -10.73 19.49 -25.87
C VAL A 3 -9.60 18.71 -25.15
N LYS A 4 -8.37 18.76 -25.67
CA LYS A 4 -7.23 18.05 -25.07
C LYS A 4 -6.81 18.65 -23.73
N VAL A 5 -6.91 19.96 -23.59
CA VAL A 5 -6.65 20.65 -22.31
C VAL A 5 -7.72 20.29 -21.29
N GLU A 6 -8.99 20.24 -21.68
CA GLU A 6 -10.10 19.84 -20.80
C GLU A 6 -9.98 18.38 -20.36
N GLU A 7 -9.65 17.45 -21.28
CA GLU A 7 -9.35 16.05 -20.96
C GLU A 7 -8.20 15.94 -19.94
N PHE A 8 -7.12 16.69 -20.16
CA PHE A 8 -5.96 16.68 -19.28
C PHE A 8 -6.28 17.20 -17.88
N ILE A 9 -6.94 18.36 -17.79
CA ILE A 9 -7.39 18.94 -16.50
C ILE A 9 -8.32 17.96 -15.78
N GLY A 10 -9.23 17.29 -16.49
CA GLY A 10 -10.11 16.28 -15.92
C GLY A 10 -9.35 15.10 -15.30
N LYS A 11 -8.26 14.64 -15.93
CA LYS A 11 -7.39 13.60 -15.33
C LYS A 11 -6.70 14.11 -14.06
N ILE A 12 -6.11 15.31 -14.10
CA ILE A 12 -5.44 15.90 -12.93
C ILE A 12 -6.42 16.10 -11.77
N GLY A 13 -7.65 16.52 -12.04
CA GLY A 13 -8.69 16.67 -11.01
C GLY A 13 -8.99 15.35 -10.29
N LYS A 14 -9.07 14.22 -11.01
CA LYS A 14 -9.25 12.90 -10.39
C LYS A 14 -8.06 12.46 -9.53
N ILE A 15 -6.84 12.77 -9.97
CA ILE A 15 -5.63 12.51 -9.16
C ILE A 15 -5.68 13.33 -7.87
N GLU A 16 -6.09 14.60 -7.96
CA GLU A 16 -6.23 15.48 -6.82
C GLU A 16 -7.29 14.98 -5.81
N GLU A 17 -8.45 14.55 -6.30
CA GLU A 17 -9.52 13.98 -5.48
C GLU A 17 -9.05 12.72 -4.74
N GLY A 18 -8.45 11.77 -5.46
CA GLY A 18 -7.91 10.54 -4.86
C GLY A 18 -6.80 10.84 -3.84
N ALA A 19 -5.92 11.80 -4.11
CA ALA A 19 -4.85 12.20 -3.20
C ALA A 19 -5.40 12.85 -1.92
N LYS A 20 -6.38 13.76 -2.05
CA LYS A 20 -7.08 14.36 -0.91
C LYS A 20 -7.74 13.29 -0.04
N LYS A 21 -8.39 12.31 -0.66
CA LYS A 21 -9.04 11.20 0.04
C LYS A 21 -8.03 10.31 0.77
N ALA A 22 -6.94 9.91 0.11
CA ALA A 22 -5.88 9.12 0.73
C ALA A 22 -5.23 9.85 1.92
N ALA A 23 -5.04 11.17 1.82
CA ALA A 23 -4.47 11.99 2.89
C ALA A 23 -5.33 11.98 4.18
N LEU A 24 -6.66 11.82 4.07
CA LEU A 24 -7.54 11.65 5.24
C LEU A 24 -7.28 10.34 5.99
N GLY A 25 -6.59 9.39 5.37
CA GLY A 25 -6.17 8.15 6.02
C GLY A 25 -4.82 8.28 6.72
N ALA A 26 -3.86 9.02 6.18
CA ALA A 26 -2.54 9.23 6.78
C ALA A 26 -2.51 10.42 7.75
N THR A 27 -3.34 10.38 8.80
CA THR A 27 -3.56 11.50 9.74
C THR A 27 -2.83 11.35 11.08
N ASP A 28 -2.05 10.29 11.25
CA ASP A 28 -1.31 10.06 12.49
C ASP A 28 -0.02 10.88 12.54
N SER A 29 0.34 11.35 13.74
CA SER A 29 1.67 11.90 14.01
C SER A 29 2.65 10.82 14.48
N ALA A 30 2.16 9.60 14.71
CA ALA A 30 2.99 8.44 15.02
C ALA A 30 3.96 8.11 13.87
N VAL A 31 5.10 7.53 14.23
CA VAL A 31 6.10 7.07 13.26
C VAL A 31 5.53 5.95 12.38
N ILE A 32 5.87 5.98 11.09
CA ILE A 32 5.58 4.89 10.16
C ILE A 32 6.15 3.59 10.74
N GLY A 33 5.30 2.57 10.83
CA GLY A 33 5.70 1.26 11.34
C GLY A 33 5.97 1.21 12.82
N GLY A 34 5.29 2.03 13.63
CA GLY A 34 5.28 1.87 15.07
C GLY A 34 5.05 0.41 15.49
N VAL A 35 5.74 -0.03 16.53
CA VAL A 35 5.68 -1.42 17.04
C VAL A 35 5.15 -1.45 18.45
N VAL A 36 4.61 -2.61 18.85
CA VAL A 36 4.23 -2.93 20.22
C VAL A 36 4.64 -4.37 20.53
N LYS A 37 5.10 -4.61 21.75
CA LYS A 37 5.30 -5.96 22.27
C LYS A 37 3.98 -6.68 22.50
N SER A 38 3.88 -7.94 22.06
CA SER A 38 2.74 -8.83 22.33
C SER A 38 2.44 -8.97 23.83
N GLY A 39 1.16 -8.99 24.20
CA GLY A 39 0.69 -9.13 25.58
C GLY A 39 -0.80 -8.78 25.76
N ALA A 40 -1.31 -8.92 26.99
CA ALA A 40 -2.75 -8.85 27.30
C ALA A 40 -3.41 -7.48 27.02
N GLY A 41 -2.63 -6.43 26.77
CA GLY A 41 -3.13 -5.10 26.37
C GLY A 41 -3.06 -4.81 24.87
N VAL A 42 -2.57 -5.75 24.06
CA VAL A 42 -2.35 -5.55 22.62
C VAL A 42 -3.65 -5.82 21.85
N PHE A 43 -4.51 -4.81 21.81
CA PHE A 43 -5.78 -4.84 21.04
C PHE A 43 -5.87 -3.74 19.98
N GLY A 44 -4.82 -2.94 19.81
CA GLY A 44 -4.82 -1.86 18.83
C GLY A 44 -4.78 -2.41 17.41
N THR A 45 -5.90 -2.32 16.69
CA THR A 45 -5.93 -2.41 15.24
C THR A 45 -5.91 -1.03 14.63
N ALA A 46 -5.38 -0.93 13.41
CA ALA A 46 -5.44 0.30 12.65
C ALA A 46 -6.89 0.84 12.58
N ASN A 47 -7.01 2.15 12.46
CA ASN A 47 -8.29 2.80 12.32
C ASN A 47 -8.94 2.40 10.99
N ALA A 48 -10.16 1.86 11.04
CA ALA A 48 -10.85 1.37 9.84
C ALA A 48 -11.18 2.49 8.84
N GLY A 49 -11.56 3.68 9.33
CA GLY A 49 -11.79 4.83 8.46
C GLY A 49 -10.51 5.30 7.77
N SER A 50 -9.37 5.22 8.47
CA SER A 50 -8.07 5.53 7.91
C SER A 50 -7.65 4.55 6.80
N VAL A 51 -7.75 3.25 7.06
CA VAL A 51 -7.45 2.21 6.05
C VAL A 51 -8.39 2.35 4.85
N LYS A 52 -9.69 2.57 5.08
CA LYS A 52 -10.68 2.80 4.02
C LYS A 52 -10.30 3.98 3.13
N ASN A 53 -9.96 5.12 3.73
CA ASN A 53 -9.59 6.33 2.99
C ASN A 53 -8.30 6.14 2.18
N LEU A 54 -7.30 5.45 2.74
CA LEU A 54 -6.08 5.08 2.00
C LEU A 54 -6.40 4.19 0.80
N VAL A 55 -7.18 3.11 1.00
CA VAL A 55 -7.54 2.17 -0.07
C VAL A 55 -8.33 2.88 -1.17
N ASP A 56 -9.40 3.59 -0.82
CA ASP A 56 -10.24 4.27 -1.80
C ASP A 56 -9.48 5.37 -2.56
N GLY A 57 -8.71 6.20 -1.85
CA GLY A 57 -7.97 7.30 -2.46
C GLY A 57 -6.83 6.82 -3.37
N ILE A 58 -6.08 5.80 -2.93
CA ILE A 58 -5.03 5.20 -3.76
C ILE A 58 -5.64 4.50 -4.97
N LYS A 59 -6.78 3.80 -4.82
CA LYS A 59 -7.50 3.16 -5.92
C LYS A 59 -7.87 4.15 -7.02
N GLU A 60 -8.46 5.29 -6.65
CA GLU A 60 -8.85 6.34 -7.60
C GLU A 60 -7.67 6.85 -8.44
N ILE A 61 -6.47 6.97 -7.84
CA ILE A 61 -5.26 7.36 -8.56
C ILE A 61 -4.73 6.19 -9.42
N VAL A 62 -4.59 5.01 -8.83
CA VAL A 62 -3.97 3.82 -9.47
C VAL A 62 -4.73 3.39 -10.72
N ASP A 63 -6.06 3.44 -10.70
CA ASP A 63 -6.89 3.10 -11.87
C ASP A 63 -6.67 4.06 -13.05
N LEU A 64 -6.16 5.27 -12.78
CA LEU A 64 -5.88 6.28 -13.78
C LEU A 64 -4.43 6.27 -14.28
N VAL A 65 -3.46 6.09 -13.37
CA VAL A 65 -2.04 6.34 -13.67
C VAL A 65 -1.21 5.07 -13.86
N LEU A 66 -1.75 3.89 -13.50
CA LEU A 66 -0.97 2.65 -13.45
C LEU A 66 -1.56 1.57 -14.37
N THR A 67 -0.82 1.21 -15.41
CA THR A 67 -1.21 0.18 -16.39
C THR A 67 -0.60 -1.19 -16.12
N GLU A 68 0.48 -1.25 -15.33
CA GLU A 68 1.24 -2.46 -15.03
C GLU A 68 1.10 -2.89 -13.56
N GLY A 69 1.70 -4.05 -13.24
CA GLY A 69 1.74 -4.63 -11.90
C GLY A 69 0.74 -5.77 -11.70
N ASN A 70 1.05 -6.64 -10.76
CA ASN A 70 0.22 -7.77 -10.35
C ASN A 70 -0.03 -7.70 -8.85
N GLY A 71 -1.25 -7.29 -8.46
CA GLY A 71 -1.68 -7.22 -7.05
C GLY A 71 -1.75 -8.58 -6.33
N GLN A 72 -1.56 -9.68 -7.05
CA GLN A 72 -1.50 -11.04 -6.52
C GLN A 72 -0.10 -11.67 -6.72
N ALA A 73 0.93 -10.84 -6.95
CA ALA A 73 2.29 -11.34 -7.14
C ALA A 73 2.77 -12.14 -5.91
N ASP A 74 3.34 -13.29 -6.19
CA ASP A 74 3.88 -14.25 -5.22
C ASP A 74 5.17 -14.79 -5.80
N LYS A 75 6.27 -14.20 -5.36
CA LYS A 75 7.61 -14.30 -5.93
C LYS A 75 8.59 -14.96 -4.96
N THR A 76 8.22 -15.12 -3.68
CA THR A 76 9.04 -15.73 -2.65
C THR A 76 8.46 -17.05 -2.15
N SER A 77 9.35 -17.94 -1.74
CA SER A 77 9.01 -19.23 -1.11
C SER A 77 9.91 -19.51 0.09
N PRO A 78 9.85 -18.66 1.15
CA PRO A 78 10.55 -18.95 2.40
C PRO A 78 9.94 -20.17 3.08
N VAL A 79 10.52 -20.59 4.21
CA VAL A 79 9.97 -21.67 5.04
C VAL A 79 8.50 -21.40 5.33
N GLU A 80 7.64 -22.40 5.11
CA GLU A 80 6.17 -22.24 5.17
C GLU A 80 5.72 -21.66 6.51
N ASP A 81 6.26 -22.16 7.61
CA ASP A 81 5.93 -21.65 8.95
C ASP A 81 6.35 -20.18 9.13
N ASP A 82 7.51 -19.78 8.60
CA ASP A 82 7.95 -18.39 8.66
C ASP A 82 7.06 -17.47 7.81
N LYS A 83 6.64 -17.92 6.61
CA LYS A 83 5.69 -17.18 5.76
C LYS A 83 4.35 -17.02 6.48
N ARG A 84 3.82 -18.09 7.07
CA ARG A 84 2.56 -18.07 7.81
C ARG A 84 2.62 -17.15 9.03
N ASP A 85 3.74 -17.17 9.75
CA ASP A 85 3.94 -16.41 10.97
C ASP A 85 4.26 -14.91 10.73
N ILE A 86 4.43 -14.46 9.48
CA ILE A 86 4.35 -13.01 9.12
C ILE A 86 3.05 -12.41 9.67
N GLY A 87 1.98 -13.20 9.70
CA GLY A 87 0.69 -12.82 10.25
C GLY A 87 0.74 -12.21 11.66
N LYS A 88 1.71 -12.65 12.48
CA LYS A 88 1.92 -12.16 13.85
C LYS A 88 2.25 -10.68 13.92
N LEU A 89 2.73 -10.07 12.83
CA LEU A 89 2.91 -8.63 12.72
C LEU A 89 1.59 -7.86 12.79
N PHE A 90 0.50 -8.46 12.29
CA PHE A 90 -0.82 -7.83 12.20
C PHE A 90 -1.71 -8.16 13.39
N GLY A 91 -1.65 -9.41 13.85
CA GLY A 91 -2.38 -9.91 15.00
C GLY A 91 -1.60 -11.05 15.62
N ALA A 92 -1.29 -10.95 16.91
CA ALA A 92 -0.59 -11.99 17.66
C ALA A 92 -1.47 -12.51 18.79
N LYS A 93 -1.09 -13.64 19.39
CA LYS A 93 -1.74 -14.03 20.64
C LYS A 93 -1.55 -12.97 21.72
N THR A 94 -2.53 -12.82 22.62
CA THR A 94 -2.45 -11.88 23.76
C THR A 94 -1.50 -12.35 24.87
N GLU A 95 -0.97 -13.56 24.77
CA GLU A 95 0.11 -14.02 25.63
C GLU A 95 1.41 -13.23 25.35
N ASN A 96 2.25 -13.11 26.37
CA ASN A 96 3.57 -12.51 26.20
C ASN A 96 4.42 -13.33 25.23
N GLU A 97 5.29 -12.63 24.49
CA GLU A 97 6.28 -13.21 23.58
C GLU A 97 5.70 -14.04 22.42
N LYS A 98 4.44 -13.78 22.02
CA LYS A 98 3.79 -14.44 20.87
C LYS A 98 3.74 -13.59 19.60
N GLY A 99 4.26 -12.36 19.64
CA GLY A 99 4.38 -11.50 18.48
C GLY A 99 5.38 -12.00 17.44
N ALA A 100 5.58 -11.21 16.39
CA ALA A 100 6.56 -11.52 15.36
C ALA A 100 8.00 -11.55 15.91
N GLU A 101 8.81 -12.48 15.39
CA GLU A 101 10.23 -12.65 15.70
C GLU A 101 11.06 -12.25 14.47
N ASP A 102 12.38 -12.13 14.63
CA ASP A 102 13.32 -11.74 13.56
C ASP A 102 13.10 -12.49 12.24
N LYS A 103 12.85 -13.80 12.31
CA LYS A 103 12.63 -14.63 11.12
C LYS A 103 11.32 -14.29 10.40
N HIS A 104 10.27 -13.90 11.13
CA HIS A 104 8.99 -13.48 10.57
C HIS A 104 9.14 -12.11 9.89
N THR A 105 9.86 -11.18 10.52
CA THR A 105 10.12 -9.86 9.93
C THR A 105 11.08 -9.95 8.75
N ALA A 106 12.04 -10.87 8.76
CA ALA A 106 12.90 -11.17 7.62
C ALA A 106 12.09 -11.72 6.44
N ALA A 107 11.16 -12.66 6.67
CA ALA A 107 10.27 -13.19 5.64
C ALA A 107 9.34 -12.10 5.05
N ALA A 108 8.83 -11.21 5.90
CA ALA A 108 8.06 -10.04 5.46
C ALA A 108 8.90 -9.09 4.58
N ASN A 109 10.13 -8.80 4.99
CA ASN A 109 11.07 -7.98 4.22
C ASN A 109 11.45 -8.64 2.88
N ALA A 110 11.62 -9.97 2.84
CA ALA A 110 11.85 -10.69 1.60
C ALA A 110 10.66 -10.55 0.63
N SER A 111 9.43 -10.67 1.14
CA SER A 111 8.20 -10.46 0.37
C SER A 111 8.16 -9.04 -0.22
N ILE A 112 8.41 -8.02 0.61
CA ILE A 112 8.49 -6.61 0.17
C ILE A 112 9.60 -6.42 -0.86
N GLY A 113 10.77 -7.02 -0.65
CA GLY A 113 11.93 -6.93 -1.54
C GLY A 113 11.65 -7.50 -2.93
N ALA A 114 10.92 -8.61 -3.02
CA ALA A 114 10.64 -9.31 -4.26
C ALA A 114 9.57 -8.64 -5.15
N VAL A 115 8.62 -7.90 -4.55
CA VAL A 115 7.56 -7.22 -5.30
C VAL A 115 7.94 -5.79 -5.70
N SER A 116 7.39 -5.35 -6.83
CA SER A 116 7.52 -3.96 -7.29
C SER A 116 6.53 -3.06 -6.54
N GLY A 117 6.77 -1.74 -6.53
CA GLY A 117 5.77 -0.82 -5.98
C GLY A 117 4.45 -0.82 -6.76
N ALA A 118 4.47 -1.19 -8.05
CA ALA A 118 3.26 -1.36 -8.85
C ALA A 118 2.43 -2.57 -8.40
N ASP A 119 3.08 -3.69 -8.08
CA ASP A 119 2.44 -4.88 -7.49
C ASP A 119 1.76 -4.50 -6.15
N ILE A 120 2.45 -3.75 -5.29
CA ILE A 120 1.93 -3.27 -4.00
C ILE A 120 0.73 -2.32 -4.22
N LEU A 121 0.84 -1.35 -5.12
CA LEU A 121 -0.24 -0.41 -5.44
C LEU A 121 -1.48 -1.11 -6.00
N LYS A 122 -1.31 -2.11 -6.88
CA LYS A 122 -2.42 -2.93 -7.39
C LYS A 122 -3.07 -3.77 -6.29
N ALA A 123 -2.29 -4.31 -5.36
CA ALA A 123 -2.83 -5.02 -4.20
C ALA A 123 -3.63 -4.09 -3.27
N ILE A 124 -3.18 -2.85 -3.05
CA ILE A 124 -3.92 -1.83 -2.29
C ILE A 124 -5.23 -1.47 -3.02
N ALA A 125 -5.16 -1.13 -4.30
CA ALA A 125 -6.34 -0.72 -5.08
C ALA A 125 -7.39 -1.85 -5.25
N GLY A 126 -6.93 -3.10 -5.22
CA GLY A 126 -7.76 -4.31 -5.25
C GLY A 126 -8.33 -4.72 -3.89
N ALA A 127 -7.87 -4.12 -2.79
CA ALA A 127 -8.34 -4.48 -1.45
C ALA A 127 -9.78 -4.00 -1.18
N ASN A 128 -10.50 -4.71 -0.31
CA ASN A 128 -11.82 -4.30 0.12
C ASN A 128 -11.72 -3.11 1.10
N ALA A 129 -12.05 -1.91 0.62
CA ALA A 129 -12.06 -0.69 1.45
C ALA A 129 -13.05 -0.76 2.63
N SER A 130 -14.02 -1.68 2.60
CA SER A 130 -15.00 -1.91 3.68
C SER A 130 -14.65 -3.14 4.52
N ALA A 131 -13.37 -3.54 4.57
CA ALA A 131 -12.91 -4.61 5.44
C ALA A 131 -13.27 -4.34 6.92
N ASN A 132 -13.68 -5.39 7.63
CA ASN A 132 -14.08 -5.27 9.03
C ASN A 132 -12.88 -4.93 9.90
N LYS A 133 -13.05 -3.96 10.81
CA LYS A 133 -12.10 -3.75 11.92
C LYS A 133 -12.04 -5.01 12.77
N ASP A 134 -10.88 -5.26 13.37
CA ASP A 134 -10.70 -6.34 14.33
C ASP A 134 -10.93 -7.74 13.74
N GLY A 135 -10.64 -7.88 12.44
CA GLY A 135 -10.62 -9.17 11.76
C GLY A 135 -9.53 -10.10 12.31
N LYS A 136 -9.60 -11.37 11.95
CA LYS A 136 -8.53 -12.33 12.25
C LYS A 136 -7.53 -12.38 11.11
N VAL A 137 -6.26 -12.56 11.43
CA VAL A 137 -5.21 -12.72 10.41
C VAL A 137 -5.49 -13.94 9.53
N SER A 138 -5.91 -15.04 10.16
CA SER A 138 -6.27 -16.28 9.48
C SER A 138 -7.40 -16.16 8.46
N GLU A 139 -8.31 -15.20 8.62
CA GLU A 139 -9.47 -15.00 7.73
C GLU A 139 -9.25 -13.88 6.71
N ALA A 140 -8.14 -13.14 6.80
CA ALA A 140 -7.85 -12.02 5.91
C ALA A 140 -7.65 -12.50 4.47
N LYS A 141 -8.31 -11.84 3.51
CA LYS A 141 -8.25 -12.18 2.07
C LYS A 141 -7.60 -11.11 1.21
N ASP A 142 -7.28 -9.97 1.80
CA ASP A 142 -6.67 -8.84 1.11
C ASP A 142 -5.84 -7.99 2.09
N ALA A 143 -5.20 -6.97 1.53
CA ALA A 143 -4.32 -6.08 2.27
C ALA A 143 -5.04 -5.25 3.35
N ALA A 144 -6.30 -4.86 3.11
CA ALA A 144 -7.07 -4.05 4.04
C ALA A 144 -7.49 -4.89 5.27
N ALA A 145 -7.96 -6.11 5.03
CA ALA A 145 -8.30 -7.07 6.09
C ALA A 145 -7.07 -7.43 6.93
N LEU A 146 -5.89 -7.61 6.31
CA LEU A 146 -4.64 -7.80 7.05
C LEU A 146 -4.29 -6.58 7.89
N ALA A 147 -4.32 -5.39 7.31
CA ALA A 147 -4.00 -4.15 8.01
C ALA A 147 -4.91 -3.90 9.23
N LEU A 148 -6.17 -4.37 9.17
CA LEU A 148 -7.18 -4.23 10.23
C LEU A 148 -7.27 -5.43 11.18
N ALA A 149 -6.45 -6.46 11.00
CA ALA A 149 -6.50 -7.64 11.86
C ALA A 149 -6.07 -7.32 13.30
N LYS A 150 -6.62 -8.04 14.28
CA LYS A 150 -6.30 -7.91 15.71
C LYS A 150 -5.61 -9.13 16.29
N GLY A 151 -5.08 -8.96 17.50
CA GLY A 151 -4.66 -10.06 18.34
C GLY A 151 -5.80 -10.99 18.77
N THR A 152 -5.44 -12.21 19.16
CA THR A 152 -6.36 -13.33 19.43
C THR A 152 -5.96 -14.11 20.68
N ASN A 153 -6.87 -14.93 21.22
CA ASN A 153 -6.55 -15.93 22.24
C ASN A 153 -6.60 -17.36 21.68
N THR A 154 -6.93 -17.50 20.39
CA THR A 154 -7.15 -18.78 19.72
C THR A 154 -5.91 -19.18 18.95
N ASP A 155 -5.56 -20.46 19.00
CA ASP A 155 -4.44 -21.01 18.25
C ASP A 155 -4.57 -20.78 16.74
N ASN A 156 -3.48 -20.37 16.11
CA ASN A 156 -3.32 -20.18 14.66
C ASN A 156 -4.19 -19.08 14.03
N GLU A 157 -4.99 -18.34 14.80
CA GLU A 157 -5.74 -17.20 14.26
C GLU A 157 -4.84 -15.99 13.90
N ASP A 158 -3.61 -15.99 14.41
CA ASP A 158 -2.49 -15.07 14.18
C ASP A 158 -1.65 -15.41 12.92
N LYS A 159 -1.96 -16.51 12.24
CA LYS A 159 -1.21 -16.98 11.06
C LYS A 159 -1.91 -16.63 9.76
N LEU A 160 -1.14 -16.41 8.71
CA LEU A 160 -1.66 -16.32 7.35
C LEU A 160 -2.13 -17.72 6.90
N THR A 161 -3.43 -17.91 6.69
CA THR A 161 -3.99 -19.22 6.28
C THR A 161 -4.65 -19.21 4.91
N THR A 162 -5.17 -18.06 4.46
CA THR A 162 -5.75 -17.94 3.12
C THR A 162 -4.65 -17.91 2.05
N ALA A 163 -4.96 -18.36 0.84
CA ALA A 163 -4.01 -18.34 -0.27
C ALA A 163 -3.62 -16.90 -0.66
N GLU A 164 -4.57 -15.98 -0.56
CA GLU A 164 -4.43 -14.56 -0.89
C GLU A 164 -3.56 -13.83 0.14
N SER A 165 -3.77 -14.07 1.44
CA SER A 165 -2.97 -13.40 2.50
C SER A 165 -1.48 -13.76 2.45
N LYS A 166 -1.13 -14.91 1.86
CA LYS A 166 0.26 -15.35 1.67
C LYS A 166 0.93 -14.74 0.46
N LYS A 167 0.22 -14.03 -0.42
CA LYS A 167 0.82 -13.41 -1.61
C LYS A 167 1.73 -12.27 -1.19
N ASP A 168 2.94 -12.21 -1.74
CA ASP A 168 3.93 -11.20 -1.36
C ASP A 168 3.42 -9.76 -1.57
N ALA A 169 2.67 -9.53 -2.66
CA ALA A 169 2.07 -8.23 -2.92
C ALA A 169 1.02 -7.84 -1.86
N VAL A 170 0.22 -8.81 -1.41
CA VAL A 170 -0.81 -8.63 -0.38
C VAL A 170 -0.17 -8.40 0.99
N ILE A 171 0.88 -9.14 1.33
CA ILE A 171 1.68 -8.93 2.55
C ILE A 171 2.29 -7.53 2.56
N ALA A 172 2.99 -7.15 1.49
CA ALA A 172 3.64 -5.85 1.38
C ALA A 172 2.63 -4.69 1.39
N ALA A 173 1.48 -4.87 0.75
CA ALA A 173 0.38 -3.90 0.79
C ALA A 173 -0.27 -3.78 2.16
N GLY A 174 -0.48 -4.90 2.87
CA GLY A 174 -0.98 -4.90 4.24
C GLY A 174 -0.03 -4.16 5.17
N ILE A 175 1.29 -4.40 5.04
CA ILE A 175 2.32 -3.68 5.79
C ILE A 175 2.30 -2.19 5.44
N ALA A 176 2.24 -1.82 4.17
CA ALA A 176 2.18 -0.42 3.76
C ALA A 176 0.93 0.29 4.33
N LEU A 177 -0.26 -0.32 4.17
CA LEU A 177 -1.52 0.23 4.69
C LEU A 177 -1.47 0.38 6.21
N ARG A 178 -1.03 -0.65 6.93
CA ARG A 178 -0.94 -0.57 8.39
C ARG A 178 0.12 0.43 8.85
N GLY A 179 1.23 0.57 8.12
CA GLY A 179 2.27 1.55 8.44
C GLY A 179 1.86 3.01 8.19
N MET A 180 0.95 3.27 7.23
CA MET A 180 0.42 4.60 6.94
C MET A 180 -0.83 4.96 7.75
N ALA A 181 -1.60 3.95 8.15
CA ALA A 181 -2.89 4.16 8.79
C ALA A 181 -2.76 4.68 10.22
N LYS A 182 -3.72 5.50 10.62
CA LYS A 182 -3.89 5.96 12.00
C LYS A 182 -4.03 4.76 12.95
N ASP A 183 -3.36 4.82 14.09
CA ASP A 183 -3.30 3.77 15.10
C ASP A 183 -2.67 2.46 14.59
N GLY A 184 -2.05 2.48 13.41
CA GLY A 184 -1.41 1.33 12.80
C GLY A 184 -0.10 0.98 13.49
N LYS A 185 -0.07 -0.16 14.17
CA LYS A 185 1.13 -0.68 14.84
C LYS A 185 1.34 -2.16 14.54
N PHE A 186 2.60 -2.57 14.42
CA PHE A 186 2.98 -3.97 14.25
C PHE A 186 3.27 -4.63 15.59
N ILE A 187 2.92 -5.91 15.70
CA ILE A 187 3.08 -6.66 16.94
C ILE A 187 4.32 -7.54 16.85
N VAL A 188 5.27 -7.31 17.77
CA VAL A 188 6.54 -8.03 17.86
C VAL A 188 6.65 -8.78 19.18
N LYS A 189 7.54 -9.76 19.24
CA LYS A 189 7.81 -10.53 20.47
C LYS A 189 8.38 -9.64 21.57
N ASP A 190 9.28 -8.72 21.20
CA ASP A 190 9.91 -7.78 22.12
C ASP A 190 10.16 -6.44 21.42
N ASP A 191 9.82 -5.32 22.07
CA ASP A 191 9.95 -3.96 21.54
C ASP A 191 10.99 -3.12 22.30
N GLY A 192 11.79 -3.76 23.16
CA GLY A 192 12.88 -3.12 23.89
C GLY A 192 14.02 -2.63 22.98
N ASP A 193 14.92 -1.83 23.57
CA ASP A 193 16.06 -1.25 22.85
C ASP A 193 16.94 -2.34 22.20
N LYS A 194 17.33 -2.10 20.94
CA LYS A 194 18.22 -2.97 20.14
C LYS A 194 17.64 -4.35 19.77
N LYS A 195 16.32 -4.51 19.84
CA LYS A 195 15.63 -5.72 19.36
C LYS A 195 15.47 -5.69 17.85
N THR A 196 15.93 -6.76 17.20
CA THR A 196 16.05 -6.81 15.74
C THR A 196 14.68 -6.91 15.10
N GLU A 197 13.72 -7.59 15.74
CA GLU A 197 12.35 -7.74 15.25
C GLU A 197 11.62 -6.39 15.19
N ALA A 198 11.83 -5.54 16.19
CA ALA A 198 11.24 -4.21 16.29
C ALA A 198 11.76 -3.29 15.18
N GLU A 199 13.08 -3.21 15.02
CA GLU A 199 13.71 -2.38 13.97
C GLU A 199 13.46 -2.93 12.57
N SER A 200 13.43 -4.26 12.42
CA SER A 200 13.12 -4.93 11.15
C SER A 200 11.68 -4.70 10.71
N ALA A 201 10.72 -4.67 11.65
CA ALA A 201 9.32 -4.34 11.35
C ALA A 201 9.14 -2.87 10.94
N LYS A 202 9.79 -1.92 11.64
CA LYS A 202 9.83 -0.51 11.24
C LYS A 202 10.44 -0.35 9.85
N GLY A 203 11.56 -1.02 9.59
CA GLY A 203 12.24 -1.04 8.29
C GLY A 203 11.36 -1.62 7.18
N ALA A 204 10.65 -2.71 7.44
CA ALA A 204 9.69 -3.30 6.51
C ALA A 204 8.60 -2.29 6.13
N ALA A 205 8.02 -1.62 7.13
CA ALA A 205 6.99 -0.60 6.92
C ALA A 205 7.53 0.58 6.09
N ALA A 206 8.68 1.14 6.48
CA ALA A 206 9.30 2.25 5.77
C ALA A 206 9.63 1.89 4.31
N ASN A 207 10.14 0.69 4.04
CA ASN A 207 10.45 0.22 2.70
C ASN A 207 9.17 0.04 1.86
N ALA A 208 8.15 -0.64 2.41
CA ALA A 208 6.87 -0.83 1.72
C ALA A 208 6.20 0.51 1.38
N VAL A 209 6.14 1.43 2.33
CA VAL A 209 5.57 2.79 2.12
C VAL A 209 6.40 3.58 1.10
N SER A 210 7.73 3.54 1.20
CA SER A 210 8.61 4.22 0.24
C SER A 210 8.43 3.70 -1.19
N LYS A 211 8.31 2.38 -1.39
CA LYS A 211 8.01 1.78 -2.70
C LYS A 211 6.66 2.24 -3.25
N VAL A 212 5.62 2.29 -2.41
CA VAL A 212 4.29 2.78 -2.79
C VAL A 212 4.36 4.24 -3.23
N LEU A 213 4.93 5.12 -2.42
CA LEU A 213 4.98 6.56 -2.69
C LEU A 213 5.86 6.91 -3.89
N SER A 214 7.04 6.29 -4.01
CA SER A 214 7.95 6.52 -5.14
C SER A 214 7.32 6.08 -6.47
N THR A 215 6.70 4.90 -6.51
CA THR A 215 6.03 4.40 -7.72
C THR A 215 4.83 5.25 -8.08
N LEU A 216 3.99 5.61 -7.11
CA LEU A 216 2.82 6.46 -7.35
C LEU A 216 3.23 7.85 -7.87
N THR A 217 4.30 8.43 -7.29
CA THR A 217 4.86 9.71 -7.74
C THR A 217 5.32 9.64 -9.19
N ILE A 218 6.05 8.59 -9.57
CA ILE A 218 6.53 8.41 -10.94
C ILE A 218 5.35 8.22 -11.90
N ALA A 219 4.36 7.40 -11.53
CA ALA A 219 3.18 7.16 -12.37
C ALA A 219 2.36 8.43 -12.60
N ILE A 220 2.18 9.26 -11.57
CA ILE A 220 1.54 10.59 -11.70
C ILE A 220 2.36 11.50 -12.62
N ARG A 221 3.69 11.57 -12.46
CA ARG A 221 4.56 12.37 -13.34
C ARG A 221 4.46 11.94 -14.80
N ASN A 222 4.54 10.64 -15.07
CA ASN A 222 4.39 10.11 -16.42
C ASN A 222 3.02 10.50 -17.02
N THR A 223 1.95 10.40 -16.23
CA THR A 223 0.60 10.81 -16.66
C THR A 223 0.53 12.31 -16.98
N VAL A 224 1.20 13.15 -16.17
CA VAL A 224 1.32 14.60 -16.40
C VAL A 224 2.09 14.88 -17.69
N ASP A 225 3.26 14.24 -17.85
CA ASP A 225 4.15 14.44 -18.99
C ASP A 225 3.49 14.01 -20.31
N GLU A 226 2.80 12.87 -20.33
CA GLU A 226 2.03 12.39 -21.48
C GLU A 226 0.91 13.38 -21.85
N GLY A 227 0.19 13.90 -20.86
CA GLY A 227 -0.84 14.90 -21.07
C GLY A 227 -0.31 16.20 -21.66
N LEU A 228 0.80 16.71 -21.12
CA LEU A 228 1.47 17.93 -21.62
C LEU A 228 2.03 17.71 -23.03
N LYS A 229 2.61 16.55 -23.33
CA LYS A 229 3.08 16.19 -24.67
C LYS A 229 1.94 16.20 -25.68
N GLY A 230 0.80 15.61 -25.34
CA GLY A 230 -0.39 15.62 -26.21
C GLY A 230 -0.93 17.03 -26.48
N ILE A 231 -0.87 17.94 -25.51
CA ILE A 231 -1.22 19.36 -25.71
C ILE A 231 -0.22 20.03 -26.66
N ASN A 232 1.08 19.78 -26.48
CA ASN A 232 2.12 20.37 -27.31
C ASN A 232 2.05 19.90 -28.78
N GLU A 233 1.74 18.63 -29.02
CA GLU A 233 1.53 18.09 -30.37
C GLU A 233 0.38 18.80 -31.09
N VAL A 234 -0.74 19.03 -30.41
CA VAL A 234 -1.87 19.76 -30.99
C VAL A 234 -1.54 21.23 -31.24
N LEU A 235 -0.76 21.87 -30.37
CA LEU A 235 -0.27 23.24 -30.57
C LEU A 235 0.67 23.35 -31.78
N GLY A 236 1.59 22.40 -31.93
CA GLY A 236 2.50 22.34 -33.07
C GLY A 236 1.76 22.17 -34.40
N GLY A 237 0.72 21.33 -34.43
CA GLY A 237 -0.12 21.14 -35.61
C GLY A 237 -0.89 22.40 -36.04
N ILE A 238 -1.39 23.19 -35.08
CA ILE A 238 -2.06 24.47 -35.38
C ILE A 238 -1.08 25.45 -36.03
N LYS A 239 0.14 25.59 -35.50
CA LYS A 239 1.17 26.47 -36.08
C LYS A 239 1.52 26.11 -37.52
N GLN A 240 1.68 24.82 -37.83
CA GLN A 240 1.95 24.37 -39.21
C GLN A 240 0.79 24.62 -40.17
N GLY A 241 -0.46 24.54 -39.69
CA GLY A 241 -1.64 24.85 -40.48
C GLY A 241 -1.75 26.33 -40.87
N GLU A 242 -1.43 27.23 -39.94
CA GLU A 242 -1.39 28.68 -40.19
C GLU A 242 -0.29 29.06 -41.20
N ASP A 243 0.91 28.48 -41.05
CA ASP A 243 2.02 28.71 -41.99
C ASP A 243 1.73 28.17 -43.40
N SER A 244 0.93 27.10 -43.51
CA SER A 244 0.53 26.52 -44.80
C SER A 244 -0.52 27.38 -45.51
N GLN A 245 -1.49 27.95 -44.79
CA GLN A 245 -2.47 28.88 -45.39
C GLN A 245 -1.82 30.21 -45.82
N ALA A 246 -0.81 30.68 -45.09
CA ALA A 246 -0.05 31.87 -45.46
C ALA A 246 0.80 31.69 -46.73
N LYS A 247 1.24 30.45 -47.05
CA LYS A 247 1.99 30.13 -48.28
C LYS A 247 1.11 29.93 -49.52
N VAL A 248 -0.13 29.48 -49.36
CA VAL A 248 -1.06 29.28 -50.50
C VAL A 248 -1.74 30.58 -50.92
N SER A 249 -1.74 31.59 -50.06
CA SER A 249 -2.38 32.90 -50.31
C SER A 249 -1.43 33.96 -50.91
N LYS A 250 -0.26 33.56 -51.43
CA LYS A 250 0.72 34.40 -52.15
C LYS A 250 0.93 33.87 -53.56
#